data_AF-A0A9W7XTN0-F1
#
_entry.id   AF-A0A9W7XTN0-F1
#
_cell.length_a   1.000
_cell.length_b   1.000
_cell.length_c   1.000
_cell.angle_alpha   90.00
_cell.angle_beta   90.00
_cell.angle_gamma   90.00
#
_symmetry.space_group_name_H-M   'P 1'
#
loop_
_entity.id
_entity.type
_entity.pdbx_description
1 polymer ?
#
loop_
_entity_poly.entity_id
_entity_poly.type
_entity_poly.pdbx_seq_one_letter_code
_entity_poly.pdbx_strand_id
1 'polypeptide(L)'
;MLGDLLALPAGGLAKFILLSAAFSVFNSVQCMLAPLGMTRRVYSQQPQQVTPLTSHVFAAWTALSAVLRYKCAFNMDNAVLYDLAFWSYAIAAMHFLSEVAVFRTARVPGPVVSTFCVAFTSMLWMIKDRDIYIH
;
A
#
# COMPACT_ATOMS: atom_id res chain seq x y z
N MET A 1 0.51 -0.52 30.50
CA MET A 1 -0.80 -0.03 30.03
C MET A 1 -0.76 0.67 28.68
N LEU A 2 0.02 1.75 28.43
CA LEU A 2 0.18 2.25 27.04
C LEU A 2 1.10 1.37 26.18
N GLY A 3 2.08 0.71 26.82
CA GLY A 3 3.01 -0.20 26.14
C GLY A 3 2.35 -1.44 25.54
N ASP A 4 1.31 -1.96 26.20
CA ASP A 4 0.56 -3.15 25.74
C ASP A 4 -0.38 -2.81 24.57
N LEU A 5 -0.87 -1.56 24.51
CA LEU A 5 -1.76 -1.09 23.43
C LEU A 5 -1.01 -0.84 22.12
N LEU A 6 0.32 -0.69 22.19
CA LEU A 6 1.24 -0.56 21.05
C LEU A 6 2.09 -1.82 20.84
N ALA A 7 1.84 -2.89 21.61
CA ALA A 7 2.56 -4.15 21.47
C ALA A 7 2.13 -4.82 20.15
N LEU A 8 2.97 -4.69 19.12
CA LEU A 8 2.79 -5.41 17.87
C LEU A 8 2.79 -6.92 18.12
N PRO A 9 1.90 -7.68 17.44
CA PRO A 9 1.91 -9.14 17.48
C PRO A 9 3.30 -9.70 17.17
N ALA A 10 3.64 -10.84 17.78
CA ALA A 10 4.89 -11.51 17.52
C ALA A 10 4.98 -11.93 16.03
N GLY A 11 6.10 -11.61 15.37
CA GLY A 11 6.36 -11.97 13.98
C GLY A 11 6.86 -10.81 13.12
N GLY A 12 7.53 -11.16 12.01
CA GLY A 12 8.06 -10.17 11.06
C GLY A 12 6.99 -9.52 10.18
N LEU A 13 5.92 -10.26 9.87
CA LEU A 13 4.88 -9.84 8.95
C LEU A 13 4.12 -8.60 9.44
N ALA A 14 3.65 -8.59 10.69
CA ALA A 14 2.92 -7.45 11.26
C ALA A 14 3.75 -6.16 11.22
N LYS A 15 5.05 -6.26 11.53
CA LYS A 15 6.00 -5.13 11.47
C LYS A 15 6.19 -4.63 10.03
N PHE A 16 6.30 -5.55 9.07
CA PHE A 16 6.43 -5.21 7.66
C PHE A 16 5.16 -4.54 7.11
N ILE A 17 3.97 -5.05 7.45
CA ILE A 17 2.69 -4.44 7.10
C ILE A 17 2.59 -3.03 7.68
N LEU A 18 2.97 -2.85 8.95
CA LEU A 18 2.97 -1.53 9.60
C LEU A 18 3.95 -0.56 8.92
N LEU A 19 5.14 -1.02 8.55
CA LEU A 19 6.11 -0.21 7.80
C LEU A 19 5.52 0.26 6.45
N SER A 20 4.86 -0.64 5.72
CA SER A 20 4.21 -0.29 4.46
C SER A 20 3.05 0.71 4.67
N ALA A 21 2.33 0.62 5.80
CA ALA A 21 1.28 1.57 6.16
C ALA A 21 1.87 2.95 6.41
N ALA A 22 3.00 3.04 7.13
CA ALA A 22 3.71 4.30 7.35
C ALA A 22 4.16 4.95 6.04
N PHE A 23 4.73 4.17 5.10
CA PHE A 23 5.06 4.68 3.76
C PHE A 23 3.84 5.15 2.97
N SER A 24 2.70 4.47 3.13
CA SER A 24 1.44 4.85 2.49
C SER A 24 0.92 6.19 3.05
N VAL A 25 1.04 6.42 4.36
CA VAL A 25 0.73 7.73 4.99
C VAL A 25 1.66 8.80 4.44
N PHE A 26 2.96 8.55 4.39
CA PHE A 26 3.94 9.49 3.83
C PHE A 26 3.60 9.87 2.38
N ASN A 27 3.31 8.88 1.54
CA ASN A 27 2.89 9.11 0.15
C ASN A 27 1.60 9.94 0.08
N SER A 28 0.62 9.65 0.95
CA SER A 28 -0.65 10.39 0.99
C SER A 28 -0.44 11.86 1.33
N VAL A 29 0.38 12.16 2.35
CA VAL A 29 0.75 13.53 2.72
C VAL A 29 1.47 14.23 1.57
N GLN A 30 2.43 13.55 0.93
CA GLN A 30 3.15 14.12 -0.21
C GLN A 30 2.22 14.38 -1.41
N CYS A 31 1.21 13.55 -1.64
CA CYS A 31 0.20 13.76 -2.69
C CYS A 31 -0.75 14.92 -2.40
N MET A 32 -0.95 15.28 -1.11
CA MET A 32 -1.73 16.44 -0.69
C MET A 32 -0.92 17.74 -0.77
N LEU A 33 0.33 17.73 -0.29
CA LEU A 33 1.18 18.92 -0.18
C LEU A 33 1.92 19.27 -1.48
N ALA A 34 2.30 18.26 -2.26
CA ALA A 34 3.05 18.39 -3.50
C ALA A 34 2.43 17.52 -4.61
N PRO A 35 1.20 17.84 -5.05
CA PRO A 35 0.38 16.95 -5.88
C PRO A 35 0.96 16.61 -7.26
N LEU A 36 1.81 17.48 -7.80
CA LEU A 36 2.49 17.26 -9.09
C LEU A 36 3.95 16.80 -8.93
N GLY A 37 4.34 16.40 -7.71
CA GLY A 37 5.68 15.94 -7.36
C GLY A 37 5.92 14.49 -7.75
N MET A 38 6.00 13.60 -6.76
CA MET A 38 6.36 12.18 -6.99
C MET A 38 5.30 11.42 -7.79
N THR A 39 4.02 11.73 -7.58
CA THR A 39 2.88 11.11 -8.29
C THR A 39 3.03 11.24 -9.80
N ARG A 40 3.47 12.41 -10.28
CA ARG A 40 3.71 12.64 -11.71
C ARG A 40 4.88 11.83 -12.26
N ARG A 41 5.86 11.49 -11.43
CA ARG A 41 6.99 10.61 -11.80
C ARG A 41 6.58 9.13 -11.89
N VAL A 42 5.58 8.71 -11.11
CA VAL A 42 5.00 7.36 -11.21
C VAL A 42 4.38 7.18 -12.60
N TYR A 43 3.53 8.13 -13.00
CA TYR A 43 2.88 8.16 -14.31
C TYR A 43 3.72 8.87 -15.38
N SER A 44 5.00 8.49 -15.49
CA SER A 44 5.99 9.19 -16.32
C SER A 44 5.77 9.13 -17.83
N GLN A 45 4.94 8.20 -18.35
CA GLN A 45 4.68 8.10 -19.79
C GLN A 45 3.64 9.11 -20.26
N GLN A 46 2.68 9.46 -19.40
CA GLN A 46 1.62 10.43 -19.71
C GLN A 46 1.44 11.44 -18.56
N PRO A 47 2.50 12.18 -18.20
CA PRO A 47 2.51 13.04 -17.02
C PRO A 47 1.53 14.23 -17.11
N GLN A 48 0.94 14.49 -18.28
CA GLN A 48 -0.09 15.51 -18.50
C GLN A 48 -1.45 15.09 -17.94
N GLN A 49 -1.70 13.79 -17.75
CA GLN A 49 -2.95 13.28 -17.17
C GLN A 49 -2.98 13.38 -15.63
N VAL A 50 -1.82 13.59 -15.00
CA VAL A 50 -1.73 13.79 -13.55
C VAL A 50 -2.07 15.24 -13.22
N THR A 51 -3.28 15.43 -12.70
CA THR A 51 -3.79 16.71 -12.20
C THR A 51 -3.68 16.78 -10.68
N PRO A 52 -3.81 17.97 -10.07
CA PRO A 52 -3.89 18.08 -8.62
C PRO A 52 -5.05 17.28 -8.03
N LEU A 53 -6.21 17.29 -8.69
CA LEU A 53 -7.39 16.54 -8.25
C LEU A 53 -7.13 15.03 -8.26
N THR A 54 -6.53 14.49 -9.32
CA THR A 54 -6.21 13.05 -9.40
C THR A 54 -5.16 12.66 -8.36
N SER A 55 -4.21 13.55 -8.05
CA SER A 55 -3.26 13.32 -6.93
C SER A 55 -3.98 13.31 -5.59
N HIS A 56 -4.99 14.15 -5.39
CA HIS A 56 -5.76 14.16 -4.14
C HIS A 56 -6.59 12.89 -3.96
N VAL A 57 -7.25 12.43 -5.02
CA VAL A 57 -7.93 11.14 -5.03
C VAL A 57 -6.93 10.02 -4.76
N PHE A 58 -5.74 10.09 -5.39
CA PHE A 58 -4.65 9.13 -5.16
C PHE A 58 -4.19 9.10 -3.69
N ALA A 59 -4.16 10.24 -3.01
CA ALA A 59 -3.88 10.30 -1.58
C ALA A 59 -4.97 9.61 -0.75
N ALA A 60 -6.25 9.84 -1.09
CA ALA A 60 -7.37 9.32 -0.31
C ALA A 60 -7.42 7.78 -0.27
N TRP A 61 -7.30 7.11 -1.42
CA TRP A 61 -7.31 5.63 -1.44
C TRP A 61 -6.02 5.03 -0.86
N THR A 62 -4.88 5.73 -0.97
CA THR A 62 -3.63 5.30 -0.32
C THR A 62 -3.74 5.41 1.20
N ALA A 63 -4.36 6.48 1.71
CA ALA A 63 -4.64 6.65 3.14
C ALA A 63 -5.62 5.58 3.65
N LEU A 64 -6.66 5.25 2.88
CA LEU A 64 -7.56 4.14 3.20
C LEU A 64 -6.79 2.82 3.32
N SER A 65 -5.92 2.52 2.35
CA SER A 65 -5.07 1.33 2.39
C SER A 65 -4.16 1.32 3.63
N ALA A 66 -3.62 2.50 4.01
CA ALA A 66 -2.79 2.63 5.20
C ALA A 66 -3.57 2.31 6.49
N VAL A 67 -4.82 2.77 6.60
CA VAL A 67 -5.69 2.49 7.76
C VAL A 67 -5.97 0.99 7.88
N LEU A 68 -6.31 0.32 6.77
CA LEU A 68 -6.57 -1.13 6.76
C LEU A 68 -5.33 -1.91 7.19
N ARG A 69 -4.16 -1.57 6.64
CA ARG A 69 -2.88 -2.22 6.98
C ARG A 69 -2.47 -1.94 8.42
N TYR A 70 -2.65 -0.72 8.91
CA TYR A 70 -2.41 -0.37 10.31
C TYR A 70 -3.29 -1.23 11.23
N LYS A 71 -4.61 -1.28 10.99
CA LYS A 71 -5.53 -2.07 11.81
C LYS A 71 -5.19 -3.56 11.76
N CYS A 72 -4.90 -4.11 10.58
CA CYS A 72 -4.45 -5.49 10.45
C CYS A 72 -3.16 -5.76 11.23
N ALA A 73 -2.16 -4.86 11.19
CA ALA A 73 -0.89 -5.06 11.87
C ALA A 73 -1.03 -5.22 13.40
N PHE A 74 -2.04 -4.61 14.01
CA PHE A 74 -2.34 -4.76 15.44
C PHE A 74 -3.35 -5.87 15.75
N ASN A 75 -4.05 -6.39 14.75
CA ASN A 75 -5.12 -7.38 14.88
C ASN A 75 -4.97 -8.47 13.81
N MET A 76 -3.83 -9.16 13.79
CA MET A 76 -3.49 -10.18 12.79
C MET A 76 -4.38 -11.42 12.88
N ASP A 77 -4.95 -11.67 14.06
CA ASP A 77 -5.91 -12.74 14.37
C ASP A 77 -7.31 -12.49 13.81
N ASN A 78 -7.62 -11.26 13.40
CA ASN A 78 -8.90 -10.91 12.81
C ASN A 78 -8.90 -11.22 11.30
N ALA A 79 -9.56 -12.32 10.93
CA ALA A 79 -9.65 -12.77 9.53
C ALA A 79 -10.15 -11.70 8.56
N VAL A 80 -11.12 -10.87 8.96
CA VAL A 80 -11.68 -9.81 8.11
C VAL A 80 -10.65 -8.72 7.86
N LEU A 81 -9.94 -8.26 8.89
CA LEU A 81 -8.89 -7.24 8.73
C LEU A 81 -7.72 -7.77 7.92
N TYR A 82 -7.37 -9.04 8.11
CA TYR A 82 -6.33 -9.72 7.34
C TYR A 82 -6.65 -9.76 5.85
N ASP A 83 -7.86 -10.22 5.51
CA ASP A 83 -8.30 -10.31 4.12
C ASP A 83 -8.43 -8.90 3.49
N LEU A 84 -8.92 -7.90 4.23
CA LEU A 84 -8.98 -6.50 3.77
C LEU A 84 -7.58 -5.92 3.51
N ALA A 85 -6.62 -6.19 4.40
CA ALA A 85 -5.24 -5.75 4.19
C ALA A 85 -4.62 -6.46 2.98
N PHE A 86 -4.85 -7.76 2.81
CA PHE A 86 -4.43 -8.51 1.63
C PHE A 86 -4.99 -7.89 0.34
N TRP A 87 -6.30 -7.63 0.30
CA TRP A 87 -6.95 -7.00 -0.85
C TRP A 87 -6.46 -5.57 -1.11
N SER A 88 -6.06 -4.82 -0.08
CA SER A 88 -5.44 -3.50 -0.26
C SER A 88 -4.11 -3.58 -1.04
N TYR A 89 -3.34 -4.67 -0.89
CA TYR A 89 -2.14 -4.89 -1.69
C TYR A 89 -2.48 -5.38 -3.09
N ALA A 90 -3.45 -6.30 -3.20
CA ALA A 90 -3.91 -6.83 -4.48
C ALA A 90 -4.46 -5.72 -5.40
N ILE A 91 -5.29 -4.81 -4.87
CA ILE A 91 -5.83 -3.67 -5.61
C ILE A 91 -4.70 -2.75 -6.09
N ALA A 92 -3.72 -2.44 -5.23
CA ALA A 92 -2.57 -1.63 -5.62
C ALA A 92 -1.74 -2.31 -6.73
N ALA A 93 -1.49 -3.61 -6.62
CA ALA A 93 -0.77 -4.39 -7.62
C ALA A 93 -1.53 -4.42 -8.96
N MET A 94 -2.84 -4.69 -8.94
CA MET A 94 -3.68 -4.70 -10.14
C MET A 94 -3.74 -3.32 -10.81
N HIS A 95 -3.92 -2.25 -10.03
CA HIS A 95 -3.90 -0.87 -10.54
C HIS A 95 -2.61 -0.58 -11.28
N PHE A 96 -1.46 -0.73 -10.63
CA PHE A 96 -0.18 -0.43 -11.27
C PHE A 96 0.17 -1.38 -12.42
N LEU A 97 -0.29 -2.64 -12.37
CA LEU A 97 -0.13 -3.58 -13.47
C LEU A 97 -0.91 -3.11 -14.70
N SER A 98 -2.15 -2.65 -14.50
CA SER A 98 -2.96 -2.09 -15.58
C SER A 98 -2.34 -0.81 -16.18
N GLU A 99 -1.71 0.04 -15.34
CA GLU A 99 -1.05 1.27 -15.78
C GLU A 99 0.21 1.02 -16.61
N VAL A 100 0.90 -0.09 -16.37
CA VAL A 100 2.06 -0.52 -17.16
C VAL A 100 1.63 -1.29 -18.43
N ALA A 101 0.73 -2.27 -18.29
CA ALA A 101 0.41 -3.20 -19.37
C ALA A 101 -0.65 -2.69 -20.36
N VAL A 102 -1.69 -2.01 -19.85
CA VAL A 102 -2.88 -1.63 -20.63
C VAL A 102 -2.87 -0.14 -20.95
N PHE A 103 -2.86 0.72 -19.93
CA PHE A 103 -3.01 2.17 -20.11
C PHE A 103 -1.70 2.87 -20.52
N ARG A 104 -0.56 2.22 -20.28
CA ARG A 104 0.79 2.71 -20.63
C ARG A 104 1.05 4.13 -20.12
N THR A 105 0.61 4.43 -18.90
CA THR A 105 0.90 5.70 -18.21
C THR A 105 2.15 5.57 -17.32
N ALA A 106 2.49 4.36 -16.90
CA ALA A 106 3.70 4.02 -16.14
C ALA A 106 4.64 3.13 -16.98
N ARG A 107 5.93 3.10 -16.61
CA ARG A 107 6.95 2.29 -17.29
C ARG A 107 7.79 1.49 -16.29
N VAL A 108 8.36 0.39 -16.78
CA VAL A 108 9.36 -0.41 -16.07
C VAL A 108 10.68 -0.36 -16.88
N PRO A 109 11.85 -0.03 -16.27
CA PRO A 109 12.03 0.35 -14.88
C PRO A 109 11.56 1.79 -14.59
N GLY A 110 11.01 2.00 -13.39
CA GLY A 110 10.51 3.29 -12.95
C GLY A 110 10.07 3.26 -11.48
N PRO A 111 9.57 4.40 -10.94
CA PRO A 111 9.14 4.50 -9.54
C PRO A 111 8.07 3.48 -9.13
N VAL A 112 7.27 2.99 -10.09
CA VAL A 112 6.22 1.98 -9.87
C VAL A 112 6.76 0.63 -9.37
N VAL A 113 8.03 0.31 -9.65
CA VAL A 113 8.65 -0.97 -9.27
C VAL A 113 8.69 -1.16 -7.76
N SER A 114 8.92 -0.10 -6.98
CA SER A 114 8.95 -0.21 -5.52
C SER A 114 7.60 -0.64 -4.96
N THR A 115 6.50 -0.12 -5.52
CA THR A 115 5.15 -0.49 -5.11
C THR A 115 4.83 -1.94 -5.44
N PHE A 116 5.26 -2.44 -6.61
CA PHE A 116 5.14 -3.86 -6.93
C PHE A 116 5.91 -4.74 -5.96
N CYS A 117 7.19 -4.43 -5.71
CA CYS A 117 7.99 -5.23 -4.80
C CYS A 117 7.36 -5.32 -3.41
N VAL A 118 6.87 -4.21 -2.87
CA VAL A 118 6.18 -4.18 -1.56
C VAL A 118 4.88 -4.98 -1.63
N ALA A 119 4.02 -4.74 -2.63
CA ALA A 119 2.73 -5.43 -2.74
C ALA A 119 2.89 -6.95 -2.89
N PHE A 120 3.75 -7.42 -3.80
CA PHE A 120 4.00 -8.85 -4.01
C PHE A 120 4.63 -9.52 -2.79
N THR A 121 5.63 -8.87 -2.17
CA THR A 121 6.25 -9.41 -0.96
C THR A 121 5.24 -9.53 0.18
N SER A 122 4.41 -8.50 0.40
CA SER A 122 3.34 -8.54 1.39
C SER A 122 2.34 -9.65 1.10
N MET A 123 1.85 -9.77 -0.13
CA MET A 123 0.85 -10.77 -0.50
C MET A 123 1.37 -12.20 -0.32
N LEU A 124 2.57 -12.50 -0.81
CA LEU A 124 3.16 -13.84 -0.68
C LEU A 124 3.39 -14.21 0.79
N TRP A 125 3.85 -13.25 1.59
CA TRP A 125 4.07 -13.47 3.01
C TRP A 125 2.75 -13.66 3.76
N MET A 126 1.72 -12.87 3.44
CA MET A 126 0.39 -13.06 4.02
C MET A 126 -0.23 -14.41 3.63
N ILE A 127 -0.05 -14.88 2.40
CA ILE A 127 -0.53 -16.22 2.03
C ILE A 127 0.21 -17.31 2.82
N LYS A 128 1.53 -17.19 2.93
CA LYS A 128 2.38 -18.18 3.60
C LYS A 128 2.07 -18.29 5.10
N ASP A 129 1.94 -17.17 5.79
CA ASP A 129 1.78 -17.15 7.25
C ASP A 129 0.30 -17.07 7.67
N ARG A 130 -0.66 -17.23 6.74
CA ARG A 130 -2.10 -17.10 7.02
C ARG A 130 -2.54 -18.02 8.16
N ASP A 131 -2.19 -19.29 8.09
CA ASP A 131 -2.62 -20.32 9.05
C ASP A 131 -1.96 -20.17 10.44
N ILE A 132 -0.92 -19.32 10.55
CA ILE A 132 -0.28 -18.98 11.83
C ILE A 132 -1.12 -17.96 12.59
N TYR A 133 -1.79 -17.06 11.87
CA TYR A 133 -2.52 -15.95 12.47
C TYR A 133 -4.04 -16.18 12.50
N ILE A 134 -4.60 -16.84 11.49
CA ILE A 134 -6.02 -17.10 11.35
C ILE A 134 -6.25 -18.59 11.62
N HIS A 135 -6.99 -18.90 12.68
CA HIS A 135 -7.39 -20.24 13.08
C HIS A 135 -8.89 -20.46 12.89
#